data_AF-A0A3N2PWB9-F1
#
_entry.id   AF-A0A3N2PWB9-F1
#
_cell.length_a   1.000
_cell.length_b   1.000
_cell.length_c   1.000
_cell.angle_alpha   90.00
_cell.angle_beta   90.00
_cell.angle_gamma   90.00
#
_symmetry.space_group_name_H-M   'P 1'
#
loop_
_entity.id
_entity.type
_entity.pdbx_description
1 polymer ?
#
loop_
_entity_poly.entity_id
_entity_poly.type
_entity_poly.pdbx_seq_one_letter_code
_entity_poly.pdbx_strand_id
1 'polypeptide(L)'
;MAYILFSVSIVLLLTVTTLFFTRAFWWHRVSDLPIPGRDYIYSRLPSTFGGDIEAGLSSTTFDLNTNLEAGDSRAGLDDASKAEILKIMKKRRMKFDEARRVYIQNRFKANGIGPDGRPTDPKAVTFS
;
A
#
# COMPACT_ATOMS: atom_id res chain seq x y z
N MET A 1 -31.05 37.70 14.20
CA MET A 1 -31.04 36.22 14.29
C MET A 1 -31.02 35.54 12.92
N ALA A 2 -31.95 35.83 12.00
CA ALA A 2 -31.95 35.21 10.66
C ALA A 2 -30.65 35.41 9.85
N TYR A 3 -30.06 36.62 9.90
CA TYR A 3 -28.80 36.90 9.20
C TYR A 3 -27.58 36.13 9.74
N ILE A 4 -27.56 35.85 11.05
CA ILE A 4 -26.50 35.08 11.70
C ILE A 4 -26.61 33.61 11.28
N LEU A 5 -27.82 33.06 11.27
CA LEU A 5 -28.05 31.69 10.79
C LEU A 5 -27.67 31.56 9.31
N PHE A 6 -28.08 32.52 8.48
CA PHE A 6 -27.75 32.53 7.06
C PHE A 6 -26.25 32.63 6.80
N SER A 7 -25.53 33.52 7.52
CA SER A 7 -24.09 33.64 7.38
C SER A 7 -23.35 32.38 7.82
N VAL A 8 -23.79 31.74 8.91
CA VAL A 8 -23.21 30.47 9.38
C VAL A 8 -23.46 29.35 8.37
N SER A 9 -24.66 29.26 7.79
CA SER A 9 -24.97 28.28 6.75
C SER A 9 -24.11 28.48 5.49
N ILE A 10 -23.91 29.71 5.05
CA ILE A 10 -23.04 30.01 3.90
C ILE A 10 -21.59 29.64 4.20
N VAL A 11 -21.07 30.02 5.37
CA VAL A 11 -19.69 29.69 5.76
C VAL A 11 -19.51 28.17 5.82
N LEU A 12 -20.47 27.45 6.38
CA LEU A 12 -20.44 25.99 6.44
C LEU A 12 -20.46 25.34 5.04
N LEU A 13 -21.29 25.85 4.13
CA LEU A 13 -21.30 25.37 2.74
C LEU A 13 -19.94 25.63 2.07
N LEU A 14 -19.40 26.84 2.19
CA LEU A 14 -18.10 27.19 1.60
C LEU A 14 -16.96 26.36 2.18
N THR A 15 -16.92 26.11 3.49
CA THR A 15 -15.88 25.27 4.10
C THR A 15 -15.99 23.83 3.65
N VAL A 16 -17.19 23.24 3.62
CA VAL A 16 -17.41 21.88 3.12
C VAL A 16 -17.02 21.75 1.65
N THR A 17 -17.44 22.70 0.81
CA THR A 17 -17.09 22.72 -0.62
C THR A 17 -15.56 22.82 -0.79
N THR A 18 -14.91 23.73 -0.07
CA THR A 18 -13.46 23.89 -0.12
C THR A 18 -12.75 22.61 0.29
N LEU A 19 -13.13 22.00 1.43
CA LEU A 19 -12.58 20.73 1.93
C LEU A 19 -12.78 19.57 0.94
N PHE A 20 -13.92 19.54 0.24
CA PHE A 20 -14.21 18.53 -0.78
C PHE A 20 -13.29 18.65 -2.00
N PHE A 21 -13.11 19.87 -2.54
CA PHE A 21 -12.23 20.09 -3.70
C PHE A 21 -10.76 19.85 -3.39
N THR A 22 -10.37 20.20 -2.17
CA THR A 22 -8.98 20.05 -1.71
C THR A 22 -8.68 18.68 -1.10
N ARG A 23 -9.68 17.77 -1.05
CA ARG A 23 -9.56 16.45 -0.39
C ARG A 23 -8.31 15.68 -0.80
N ALA A 24 -7.89 15.79 -2.05
CA ALA A 24 -6.74 15.08 -2.60
C ALA A 24 -5.43 15.42 -1.86
N PHE A 25 -5.29 16.65 -1.35
CA PHE A 25 -4.06 17.12 -0.69
C PHE A 25 -3.95 16.69 0.78
N TRP A 26 -5.07 16.40 1.44
CA TRP A 26 -5.10 16.05 2.87
C TRP A 26 -5.57 14.63 3.16
N TRP A 27 -6.08 13.90 2.17
CA TRP A 27 -6.53 12.51 2.37
C TRP A 27 -5.46 11.62 3.01
N HIS A 28 -4.18 11.81 2.63
CA HIS A 28 -3.05 11.09 3.23
C HIS A 28 -2.81 11.45 4.70
N ARG A 29 -3.11 12.68 5.15
CA ARG A 29 -2.91 13.08 6.55
C ARG A 29 -4.06 12.60 7.44
N VAL A 30 -5.24 12.43 6.86
CA VAL A 30 -6.44 11.93 7.55
C VAL A 30 -6.47 10.40 7.60
N SER A 31 -5.70 9.70 6.76
CA SER A 31 -5.63 8.23 6.81
C SER A 31 -5.07 7.70 8.13
N ASP A 32 -4.27 8.49 8.85
CA ASP A 32 -3.62 8.08 10.09
C ASP A 32 -4.45 8.36 11.35
N LEU A 33 -5.61 9.03 11.24
CA LEU A 33 -6.47 9.28 12.39
C LEU A 33 -7.07 7.96 12.91
N PRO A 34 -6.99 7.70 14.23
CA PRO A 34 -7.60 6.53 14.84
C PRO A 34 -9.12 6.73 14.90
N ILE A 35 -9.82 6.34 13.84
CA ILE A 35 -11.28 6.35 13.79
C ILE A 35 -11.78 5.03 14.38
N PRO A 36 -12.50 5.05 15.52
CA PRO A 36 -13.01 3.83 16.14
C PRO A 36 -13.91 3.08 15.16
N GLY A 37 -13.60 1.80 14.92
CA GLY A 37 -14.30 0.97 13.94
C GLY A 37 -13.81 1.10 12.50
N ARG A 38 -12.70 1.76 12.19
CA ARG A 38 -12.15 1.66 10.81
C ARG A 38 -11.42 0.34 10.56
N ASP A 39 -10.87 -0.23 11.63
CA ASP A 39 -10.02 -1.42 11.58
C ASP A 39 -10.79 -2.72 11.28
N TYR A 40 -12.13 -2.72 11.34
CA TYR A 40 -12.92 -3.91 10.97
C TYR A 40 -12.98 -4.15 9.46
N ILE A 41 -12.84 -3.10 8.63
CA ILE A 41 -12.80 -3.24 7.16
C ILE A 41 -11.36 -3.21 6.65
N TYR A 42 -10.50 -2.41 7.27
CA TYR A 42 -9.12 -2.23 6.84
C TYR A 42 -8.18 -2.29 8.04
N SER A 43 -7.57 -3.45 8.29
CA SER A 43 -6.44 -3.55 9.20
C SER A 43 -5.26 -2.79 8.62
N ARG A 44 -4.61 -1.92 9.42
CA ARG A 44 -3.32 -1.33 9.03
C ARG A 44 -2.34 -2.44 8.71
N LEU A 45 -1.50 -2.22 7.68
CA LEU A 45 -0.42 -3.14 7.42
C LEU A 45 0.58 -3.07 8.57
N PRO A 46 1.16 -4.22 8.96
CA PRO A 46 2.20 -4.21 9.96
C PRO A 46 3.40 -3.41 9.45
N SER A 47 3.85 -2.45 10.26
CA SER A 47 4.98 -1.57 9.94
C SER A 47 6.30 -2.07 10.54
N THR A 48 6.29 -3.25 11.16
CA THR A 48 7.45 -3.86 11.82
C THR A 48 7.69 -5.25 11.26
N PHE A 49 8.94 -5.72 11.29
CA PHE A 49 9.31 -7.06 10.86
C PHE A 49 8.48 -8.16 11.56
N GLY A 50 8.21 -8.01 12.84
CA GLY A 50 7.39 -8.97 13.61
C GLY A 50 5.98 -9.09 13.05
N GLY A 51 5.33 -7.96 12.78
CA GLY A 51 4.00 -7.98 12.19
C GLY A 51 3.99 -8.50 10.75
N ASP A 52 5.05 -8.25 9.96
CA ASP A 52 5.19 -8.81 8.61
C ASP A 52 5.30 -10.34 8.65
N ILE A 53 6.01 -10.90 9.63
CA ILE A 53 6.10 -12.34 9.87
C ILE A 53 4.73 -12.90 10.23
N GLU A 54 4.00 -12.27 11.14
CA GLU A 54 2.63 -12.67 11.53
C GLU A 54 1.65 -12.62 10.35
N ALA A 55 1.82 -11.65 9.44
CA ALA A 55 1.04 -11.54 8.20
C ALA A 55 1.43 -12.59 7.14
N GLY A 56 2.43 -13.42 7.41
CA GLY A 56 2.91 -14.47 6.49
C GLY A 56 3.76 -13.93 5.34
N LEU A 57 4.41 -12.77 5.51
CA LEU A 57 5.31 -12.15 4.53
C LEU A 57 6.77 -12.60 4.68
N SER A 58 6.99 -13.77 5.31
CA SER A 58 8.29 -14.40 5.48
C SER A 58 8.28 -15.79 4.84
N SER A 59 9.40 -16.19 4.23
CA SER A 59 9.59 -17.51 3.62
C SER A 59 11.03 -17.99 3.78
N THR A 60 11.31 -19.22 3.36
CA THR A 60 12.67 -19.79 3.41
C THR A 60 13.67 -19.04 2.55
N THR A 61 13.23 -18.43 1.44
CA THR A 61 14.09 -17.61 0.57
C THR A 61 14.08 -16.13 0.91
N PHE A 62 13.26 -15.75 1.89
CA PHE A 62 13.05 -14.37 2.30
C PHE A 62 12.72 -14.34 3.79
N ASP A 63 13.75 -14.47 4.63
CA ASP A 63 13.60 -14.58 6.07
C ASP A 63 13.71 -13.22 6.76
N LEU A 64 12.64 -12.84 7.47
CA LEU A 64 12.57 -11.60 8.24
C LEU A 64 12.93 -11.79 9.74
N ASN A 65 13.09 -13.03 10.21
CA ASN A 65 13.38 -13.29 11.62
C ASN A 65 14.75 -12.73 12.03
N THR A 66 15.73 -12.81 11.14
CA THR A 66 17.07 -12.25 11.39
C THR A 66 17.05 -10.74 11.64
N ASN A 67 16.24 -9.98 10.88
CA ASN A 67 16.06 -8.54 11.08
C ASN A 67 15.33 -8.24 12.39
N LEU A 68 14.32 -9.05 12.74
CA LEU A 68 13.59 -8.90 14.00
C LEU A 68 14.51 -9.14 15.21
N GLU A 69 15.30 -10.21 15.18
CA GLU A 69 16.25 -10.56 16.24
C GLU A 69 17.39 -9.55 16.37
N ALA A 70 17.85 -8.99 15.25
CA ALA A 70 18.87 -7.95 15.24
C ALA A 70 18.37 -6.58 15.70
N GLY A 71 17.06 -6.42 15.96
CA GLY A 71 16.46 -5.15 16.33
C GLY A 71 16.59 -4.10 15.22
N ASP A 72 16.52 -4.53 13.95
CA ASP A 72 16.63 -3.62 12.80
C ASP A 72 15.51 -2.58 12.82
N SER A 73 15.89 -1.30 12.76
CA SER A 73 14.99 -0.15 12.82
C SER A 73 14.44 0.27 11.45
N ARG A 74 14.87 -0.39 10.36
CA ARG A 74 14.34 -0.13 9.02
C ARG A 74 12.87 -0.52 8.93
N ALA A 75 12.10 0.21 8.12
CA ALA A 75 10.69 -0.07 7.88
C ALA A 75 10.41 -1.41 7.15
N GLY A 76 11.43 -2.07 6.62
CA GLY A 76 11.29 -3.34 5.92
C GLY A 76 10.70 -3.18 4.52
N LEU A 77 9.66 -3.97 4.20
CA LEU A 77 8.99 -3.95 2.90
C LEU A 77 8.13 -2.68 2.72
N ASP A 78 7.99 -2.23 1.48
CA ASP A 78 7.09 -1.14 1.11
C ASP A 78 5.61 -1.50 1.33
N ASP A 79 4.85 -0.64 1.99
CA ASP A 79 3.46 -0.89 2.39
C ASP A 79 2.52 -1.13 1.20
N ALA A 80 2.71 -0.38 0.11
CA ALA A 80 1.89 -0.56 -1.09
C ALA A 80 2.14 -1.94 -1.72
N SER A 81 3.41 -2.37 -1.76
CA SER A 81 3.82 -3.68 -2.25
C SER A 81 3.27 -4.81 -1.37
N LYS A 82 3.35 -4.67 -0.04
CA LYS A 82 2.77 -5.65 0.92
C LYS A 82 1.27 -5.83 0.70
N ALA A 83 0.52 -4.74 0.56
CA ALA A 83 -0.93 -4.77 0.39
C ALA A 83 -1.35 -5.53 -0.88
N GLU A 84 -0.67 -5.28 -1.99
CA GLU A 84 -0.94 -5.99 -3.25
C GLU A 84 -0.50 -7.47 -3.19
N ILE A 85 0.61 -7.80 -2.54
CA ILE A 85 1.03 -9.19 -2.34
C ILE A 85 0.00 -9.95 -1.50
N LEU A 86 -0.44 -9.41 -0.35
CA LEU A 86 -1.47 -10.01 0.49
C LEU A 86 -2.79 -10.21 -0.26
N LYS A 87 -3.17 -9.24 -1.10
CA LYS A 87 -4.34 -9.34 -1.97
C LYS A 87 -4.20 -10.46 -3.00
N ILE A 88 -3.02 -10.64 -3.61
CA ILE A 88 -2.73 -11.76 -4.53
C ILE A 88 -2.80 -13.09 -3.78
N MET A 89 -2.19 -13.19 -2.59
CA MET A 89 -2.23 -14.38 -1.73
C MET A 89 -3.68 -14.76 -1.42
N LYS A 90 -4.51 -13.80 -0.99
CA LYS A 90 -5.92 -14.02 -0.66
C LYS A 90 -6.75 -14.42 -1.89
N LYS A 91 -6.55 -13.74 -3.02
CA LYS A 91 -7.33 -13.96 -4.25
C LYS A 91 -7.00 -15.28 -4.93
N ARG A 92 -5.71 -15.66 -4.96
CA ARG A 92 -5.23 -16.84 -5.70
C ARG A 92 -4.86 -18.02 -4.81
N ARG A 93 -5.02 -17.89 -3.49
CA ARG A 93 -4.72 -18.93 -2.49
C ARG A 93 -3.31 -19.50 -2.63
N MET A 94 -2.32 -18.62 -2.75
CA MET A 94 -0.92 -18.98 -2.97
C MET A 94 -0.02 -18.49 -1.84
N LYS A 95 1.17 -19.10 -1.73
CA LYS A 95 2.17 -18.74 -0.72
C LYS A 95 2.83 -17.41 -1.04
N PHE A 96 3.50 -16.83 -0.04
CA PHE A 96 4.15 -15.52 -0.14
C PHE A 96 5.11 -15.41 -1.34
N ASP A 97 6.02 -16.36 -1.52
CA ASP A 97 7.00 -16.30 -2.63
C ASP A 97 6.34 -16.33 -4.01
N GLU A 98 5.29 -17.13 -4.17
CA GLU A 98 4.55 -17.21 -5.42
C GLU A 98 3.80 -15.90 -5.70
N ALA A 99 3.17 -15.33 -4.66
CA ALA A 99 2.49 -14.05 -4.75
C ALA A 99 3.45 -12.90 -5.06
N ARG A 100 4.62 -12.89 -4.41
CA ARG A 100 5.71 -11.93 -4.68
C ARG A 100 6.19 -12.04 -6.13
N ARG A 101 6.40 -13.25 -6.65
CA ARG A 101 6.75 -13.47 -8.06
C ARG A 101 5.69 -12.92 -9.01
N VAL A 102 4.42 -13.21 -8.76
CA VAL A 102 3.30 -12.71 -9.57
C VAL A 102 3.23 -11.17 -9.52
N TYR A 103 3.41 -10.58 -8.34
CA TYR A 103 3.44 -9.14 -8.16
C TYR A 103 4.53 -8.49 -9.03
N ILE A 104 5.75 -9.02 -8.97
CA ILE A 104 6.88 -8.53 -9.78
C ILE A 104 6.62 -8.71 -11.27
N GLN A 105 6.12 -9.86 -11.71
CA GLN A 105 5.78 -10.10 -13.12
C GLN A 105 4.71 -9.13 -13.65
N ASN A 106 3.69 -8.83 -12.84
CA ASN A 106 2.68 -7.84 -13.21
C ASN A 106 3.30 -6.44 -13.35
N ARG A 107 4.22 -6.08 -12.45
CA ARG A 107 4.96 -4.81 -12.52
C ARG A 107 5.87 -4.74 -13.74
N PHE A 108 6.56 -5.83 -14.07
CA PHE A 108 7.36 -5.94 -15.29
C PHE A 108 6.49 -5.72 -16.53
N LYS A 109 5.38 -6.45 -16.65
CA LYS A 109 4.44 -6.29 -17.76
C LYS A 109 3.94 -4.85 -17.90
N ALA A 110 3.61 -4.20 -16.78
CA ALA A 110 3.15 -2.81 -16.79
C ALA A 110 4.22 -1.81 -17.24
N ASN A 111 5.50 -2.18 -17.15
CA ASN A 111 6.64 -1.35 -17.53
C ASN A 111 7.32 -1.82 -18.84
N GLY A 112 6.66 -2.67 -19.64
CA GLY A 112 7.24 -3.17 -20.89
C GLY A 112 8.45 -4.07 -20.68
N ILE A 113 8.44 -4.87 -19.62
CA ILE A 113 9.47 -5.87 -19.30
C ILE A 113 8.81 -7.25 -19.34
N GLY A 114 9.47 -8.19 -20.00
CA GLY A 114 9.06 -9.59 -20.10
C GLY A 114 9.18 -10.33 -18.76
N PRO A 115 8.56 -11.52 -18.64
CA PRO A 115 8.67 -12.35 -17.44
C PRO A 115 10.10 -12.82 -17.12
N ASP A 116 10.96 -12.82 -18.14
CA ASP A 116 12.40 -13.11 -18.10
C ASP A 116 13.25 -11.92 -17.66
N GLY A 117 12.64 -10.75 -17.41
CA GLY A 117 13.31 -9.53 -17.00
C GLY A 117 13.90 -8.72 -18.15
N ARG A 118 13.68 -9.11 -19.42
CA ARG A 118 14.18 -8.38 -20.60
C ARG A 118 13.16 -7.34 -21.07
N PRO A 119 13.59 -6.19 -21.63
CA PRO A 119 12.67 -5.25 -22.24
C PRO A 119 11.88 -5.90 -23.39
N THR A 120 10.59 -5.58 -23.51
CA THR A 120 9.75 -6.03 -24.64
C THR A 120 9.87 -5.14 -25.87
N ASP A 121 10.70 -4.09 -25.80
CA ASP A 121 10.96 -3.19 -26.93
C ASP A 121 11.72 -3.92 -28.04
N PRO A 122 11.19 -3.99 -29.28
CA PRO A 122 11.87 -4.63 -30.41
C PRO A 122 13.22 -3.98 -30.77
N LYS A 123 13.47 -2.75 -30.32
CA LYS A 123 14.75 -2.05 -30.52
C LYS A 123 15.75 -2.30 -29.38
N ALA A 124 15.35 -3.00 -28.32
CA ALA A 124 16.25 -3.31 -27.22
C ALA A 124 17.31 -4.32 -27.65
N VAL A 125 18.58 -3.89 -27.60
CA VAL A 125 19.72 -4.78 -27.78
C VAL A 125 20.08 -5.37 -26.42
N THR A 126 20.02 -6.70 -26.31
CA THR A 126 20.41 -7.44 -25.11
C THR A 126 21.63 -8.29 -25.42
N PHE A 127 22.58 -8.33 -24.49
CA PHE A 127 23.79 -9.15 -24.59
C PHE A 127 23.64 -10.35 -23.65
N SER A 128 24.09 -11.53 -24.08
CA SER A 128 24.03 -12.79 -23.34
C SER A 128 25.41 -13.42 -23.24
#